data_AF-A0A1H8MPV4-F1
#
_entry.id   AF-A0A1H8MPV4-F1
#
_cell.length_a   1.000
_cell.length_b   1.000
_cell.length_c   1.000
_cell.angle_alpha   90.00
_cell.angle_beta   90.00
_cell.angle_gamma   90.00
#
_symmetry.space_group_name_H-M   'P 1'
#
loop_
_entity.id
_entity.type
_entity.pdbx_description
1 polymer ?
#
loop_
_entity_poly.entity_id
_entity_poly.type
_entity_poly.pdbx_seq_one_letter_code
_entity_poly.pdbx_strand_id
1 'polypeptide(L)'
;MLKAQFNGATFGDNKGDYPYSSKVPLENQISYLTQTLSNLKDGYLKLLDSDMDRIILESNRINSDFSATIRLTDFVSTPAELLVNGMSGGYIDFGIHSEYSAFGELGKQSFTIDFWLKIPDISRLTSKFSSILSTFTDDDTNNHERKGWFINSFFGRLRMSYALSFSDLLEPGAPFSPAPSEWTHIAVVTNENGVDGEKMDGIPVMTKIYVNGNLILSQKGSNDKLPYTSNNKPLPMVAFTQMNARGEKVGDKGINGRMKYLHIWKSAKTQEEIRHLINNPGSVTGTEADLVCGWSFDKTVSDNQHIIDQTRKFEAKLIGSTQWIE
;
A
#
# COMPACT_ATOMS: atom_id res chain seq x y z
N MET A 1 29.65 2.00 -21.65
CA MET A 1 29.87 2.60 -20.31
C MET A 1 28.72 2.27 -19.37
N LEU A 2 27.52 2.86 -19.50
CA LEU A 2 26.40 2.65 -18.55
C LEU A 2 26.09 1.17 -18.27
N LYS A 3 26.00 0.33 -19.31
CA LYS A 3 25.79 -1.13 -19.15
C LYS A 3 26.88 -1.82 -18.32
N ALA A 4 28.14 -1.41 -18.49
CA ALA A 4 29.25 -1.99 -17.75
C ALA A 4 29.19 -1.60 -16.27
N GLN A 5 28.87 -0.33 -16.00
CA GLN A 5 28.67 0.17 -14.64
C GLN A 5 27.49 -0.52 -13.94
N PHE A 6 26.37 -0.65 -14.64
CA PHE A 6 25.19 -1.35 -14.14
C PHE A 6 25.48 -2.84 -13.84
N ASN A 7 26.11 -3.56 -14.77
CA ASN A 7 26.42 -4.98 -14.60
C ASN A 7 27.46 -5.25 -13.49
N GLY A 8 28.28 -4.25 -13.16
CA GLY A 8 29.28 -4.33 -12.08
C GLY A 8 28.77 -3.85 -10.72
N ALA A 9 27.54 -3.34 -10.63
CA ALA A 9 26.98 -2.80 -9.40
C ALA A 9 26.31 -3.90 -8.56
N THR A 10 26.51 -3.83 -7.23
CA THR A 10 25.71 -4.58 -6.25
C THR A 10 24.68 -3.64 -5.62
N PHE A 11 23.50 -4.16 -5.28
CA PHE A 11 22.40 -3.37 -4.73
C PHE A 11 21.98 -3.90 -3.36
N GLY A 12 21.79 -2.99 -2.40
CA GLY A 12 21.55 -3.38 -1.02
C GLY A 12 21.89 -2.31 0.01
N ASP A 13 22.09 -2.81 1.23
CA ASP A 13 22.23 -2.01 2.45
C ASP A 13 23.68 -1.94 2.95
N ASN A 14 24.60 -2.70 2.36
CA ASN A 14 25.98 -2.74 2.83
C ASN A 14 26.82 -1.63 2.20
N LYS A 15 27.95 -1.32 2.85
CA LYS A 15 29.00 -0.48 2.27
C LYS A 15 29.43 -1.04 0.92
N GLY A 16 29.47 -0.17 -0.08
CA GLY A 16 29.81 -0.52 -1.47
C GLY A 16 28.60 -0.87 -2.34
N ASP A 17 27.45 -1.16 -1.73
CA ASP A 17 26.20 -1.36 -2.48
C ASP A 17 25.59 -0.02 -2.91
N TYR A 18 24.76 -0.07 -3.95
CA TYR A 18 23.88 0.99 -4.38
C TYR A 18 22.45 0.77 -3.84
N PRO A 19 21.70 1.82 -3.47
CA PRO A 19 20.28 1.69 -3.16
C PRO A 19 19.51 1.12 -4.35
N TYR A 20 18.52 0.26 -4.13
CA TYR A 20 17.74 -0.35 -5.22
C TYR A 20 17.03 0.67 -6.10
N SER A 21 16.57 1.79 -5.55
CA SER A 21 15.95 2.88 -6.30
C SER A 21 16.87 3.58 -7.30
N SER A 22 18.19 3.54 -7.08
CA SER A 22 19.19 4.11 -8.00
C SER A 22 19.26 3.32 -9.33
N LYS A 23 18.73 2.10 -9.36
CA LYS A 23 18.71 1.21 -10.52
C LYS A 23 17.86 1.78 -11.66
N VAL A 24 16.67 2.28 -11.34
CA VAL A 24 15.64 2.64 -12.34
C VAL A 24 16.09 3.76 -13.28
N PRO A 25 16.66 4.89 -12.81
CA PRO A 25 17.17 5.92 -13.72
C PRO A 25 18.23 5.40 -14.69
N LEU A 26 19.12 4.53 -14.21
CA LEU A 26 20.18 3.95 -15.03
C LEU A 26 19.63 2.94 -16.06
N GLU A 27 18.70 2.07 -15.67
CA GLU A 27 18.02 1.14 -16.57
C GLU A 27 17.23 1.89 -17.67
N ASN A 28 16.46 2.91 -17.28
CA ASN A 28 15.70 3.73 -18.21
C ASN A 28 16.63 4.40 -19.23
N GLN A 29 17.76 4.94 -18.79
CA GLN A 29 18.73 5.56 -19.69
C GLN A 29 19.39 4.54 -20.62
N ILE A 30 19.72 3.34 -20.11
CA ILE A 30 20.25 2.25 -20.93
C ILE A 30 19.23 1.83 -22.00
N SER A 31 17.95 1.72 -21.65
CA SER A 31 16.86 1.37 -22.56
C SER A 31 16.69 2.45 -23.63
N TYR A 32 16.57 3.72 -23.21
CA TYR A 32 16.46 4.87 -24.10
C TYR A 32 17.61 4.96 -25.12
N LEU A 33 18.86 4.82 -24.66
CA LEU A 33 20.02 4.84 -25.54
C LEU A 33 20.05 3.63 -26.49
N THR A 34 19.63 2.45 -26.01
CA THR A 34 19.56 1.25 -26.85
C THR A 34 18.54 1.42 -27.98
N GLN A 35 17.36 1.97 -27.68
CA GLN A 35 16.33 2.26 -28.68
C GLN A 35 16.77 3.35 -29.66
N THR A 36 17.35 4.44 -29.15
CA THR A 36 17.88 5.55 -29.96
C THR A 36 18.93 5.04 -30.95
N LEU A 37 19.88 4.21 -30.49
CA LEU A 37 20.91 3.62 -31.35
C LEU A 37 20.33 2.66 -32.40
N SER A 38 19.28 1.90 -32.07
CA SER A 38 18.60 1.05 -33.07
C SER A 38 17.96 1.91 -34.16
N ASN A 39 17.17 2.92 -33.77
CA ASN A 39 16.48 3.78 -34.73
C ASN A 39 17.44 4.57 -35.63
N LEU A 40 18.61 4.98 -35.10
CA LEU A 40 19.67 5.58 -35.89
C LEU A 40 20.24 4.61 -36.94
N LYS A 41 20.54 3.36 -36.54
CA LYS A 41 21.06 2.32 -37.43
C LYS A 41 20.08 1.95 -38.54
N ASP A 42 18.80 1.90 -38.20
CA ASP A 42 17.73 1.52 -39.12
C ASP A 42 17.27 2.69 -40.01
N GLY A 43 17.82 3.89 -39.79
CA GLY A 43 17.49 5.11 -40.56
C GLY A 43 16.14 5.74 -40.19
N TYR A 44 15.47 5.25 -39.15
CA TYR A 44 14.20 5.78 -38.64
C TYR A 44 14.37 7.07 -37.81
N LEU A 45 15.59 7.38 -37.38
CA LEU A 45 15.91 8.58 -36.63
C LEU A 45 17.09 9.30 -37.27
N LYS A 46 17.00 10.63 -37.35
CA LYS A 46 18.12 11.52 -37.64
C LYS A 46 18.23 12.48 -36.47
N LEU A 47 19.42 12.60 -35.89
CA LEU A 47 19.70 13.52 -34.79
C LEU A 47 20.49 14.71 -35.33
N LEU A 48 20.18 15.89 -34.80
CA LEU A 48 21.03 17.05 -34.94
C LEU A 48 22.18 16.96 -33.93
N ASP A 49 23.28 17.68 -34.17
CA ASP A 49 24.40 17.73 -33.23
C ASP A 49 23.95 18.19 -31.82
N SER A 50 23.03 19.15 -31.75
CA SER A 50 22.45 19.61 -30.49
C SER A 50 21.66 18.52 -29.74
N ASP A 51 21.01 17.60 -30.46
CA ASP A 51 20.31 16.48 -29.83
C ASP A 51 21.31 15.46 -29.27
N MET A 52 22.38 15.18 -30.03
CA MET A 52 23.48 14.33 -29.61
C MET A 52 24.15 14.87 -28.34
N ASP A 53 24.46 16.17 -28.32
CA ASP A 53 25.08 16.83 -27.16
C ASP A 53 24.19 16.73 -25.92
N ARG A 54 22.89 16.98 -26.07
CA ARG A 54 21.91 16.84 -24.98
C ARG A 54 21.87 15.41 -24.44
N ILE A 55 21.83 14.41 -25.33
CA ILE A 55 21.79 12.99 -24.94
C ILE A 55 23.06 12.59 -24.19
N ILE A 56 24.23 13.04 -24.65
CA ILE A 56 25.51 12.76 -23.99
C ILE A 56 25.55 13.43 -22.62
N LEU A 57 25.18 14.71 -22.54
CA LEU A 57 25.14 15.46 -21.28
C LEU A 57 24.25 14.77 -20.25
N GLU A 58 23.03 14.41 -20.65
CA GLU A 58 22.07 13.74 -19.76
C GLU A 58 22.56 12.34 -19.33
N SER A 59 23.15 11.58 -20.25
CA SER A 59 23.72 10.26 -19.92
C SER A 59 24.86 10.36 -18.93
N ASN A 60 25.75 11.35 -19.08
CA ASN A 60 26.85 11.59 -18.15
C ASN A 60 26.34 12.04 -16.79
N ARG A 61 25.30 12.89 -16.75
CA ARG A 61 24.65 13.32 -15.51
C ARG A 61 24.06 12.11 -14.77
N ILE A 62 23.25 11.29 -15.44
CA ILE A 62 22.66 10.08 -14.84
C ILE A 62 23.74 9.12 -14.33
N ASN A 63 24.84 8.98 -15.07
CA ASN A 63 25.97 8.15 -14.63
C ASN A 63 26.64 8.68 -13.36
N SER A 64 26.87 10.00 -13.32
CA SER A 64 27.46 10.67 -12.16
C SER A 64 26.54 10.56 -10.95
N ASP A 65 25.25 10.83 -11.13
CA ASP A 65 24.24 10.76 -10.09
C ASP A 65 24.16 9.35 -9.52
N PHE A 66 24.09 8.32 -10.39
CA PHE A 66 24.13 6.92 -9.97
C PHE A 66 25.40 6.60 -9.17
N SER A 67 26.58 6.98 -9.66
CA SER A 67 27.86 6.73 -8.99
C SER A 67 27.90 7.34 -7.59
N ALA A 68 27.32 8.53 -7.43
CA ALA A 68 27.28 9.25 -6.16
C ALA A 68 26.35 8.61 -5.12
N THR A 69 25.45 7.69 -5.52
CA THR A 69 24.55 6.99 -4.59
C THR A 69 25.21 5.81 -3.86
N ILE A 70 26.47 5.46 -4.16
CA ILE A 70 27.17 4.36 -3.51
C ILE A 70 27.22 4.55 -1.99
N ARG A 71 26.92 3.49 -1.24
CA ARG A 71 26.97 3.52 0.22
C ARG A 71 28.41 3.51 0.71
N LEU A 72 28.80 4.54 1.46
CA LEU A 72 30.13 4.65 2.06
C LEU A 72 30.25 3.88 3.39
N THR A 73 29.11 3.52 3.98
CA THR A 73 28.97 2.75 5.22
C THR A 73 27.79 1.81 5.12
N ASP A 74 27.74 0.77 5.95
CA ASP A 74 26.55 -0.06 6.09
C ASP A 74 25.39 0.79 6.59
N PHE A 75 24.20 0.52 6.07
CA PHE A 75 22.96 1.09 6.59
C PHE A 75 22.58 0.38 7.89
N VAL A 76 22.27 1.16 8.92
CA VAL A 76 21.78 0.66 10.21
C VAL A 76 20.43 1.29 10.46
N SER A 77 19.37 0.49 10.48
CA SER A 77 18.02 0.96 10.81
C SER A 77 17.94 1.43 12.26
N THR A 78 17.33 2.58 12.49
CA THR A 78 17.04 3.14 13.82
C THR A 78 15.54 3.09 14.10
N PRO A 79 15.08 2.80 15.33
CA PRO A 79 13.67 2.88 15.69
C PRO A 79 13.09 4.25 15.34
N ALA A 80 11.96 4.28 14.64
CA ALA A 80 11.31 5.51 14.20
C ALA A 80 9.85 5.25 13.81
N GLU A 81 9.00 6.26 13.94
CA GLU A 81 7.62 6.21 13.45
C GLU A 81 7.51 6.87 12.08
N LEU A 82 6.90 6.18 11.11
CA LEU A 82 6.62 6.76 9.80
C LEU A 82 5.44 7.73 9.86
N LEU A 83 5.71 9.03 9.75
CA LEU A 83 4.73 10.09 9.55
C LEU A 83 4.41 10.25 8.06
N VAL A 84 3.12 10.22 7.74
CA VAL A 84 2.59 10.46 6.40
C VAL A 84 1.61 11.63 6.44
N ASN A 85 1.88 12.68 5.68
CA ASN A 85 1.01 13.85 5.59
C ASN A 85 0.09 13.74 4.37
N GLY A 86 -0.94 12.89 4.48
CA GLY A 86 -1.93 12.64 3.43
C GLY A 86 -2.59 13.90 2.87
N MET A 87 -2.80 14.90 3.74
CA MET A 87 -3.39 16.18 3.37
C MET A 87 -2.43 17.08 2.57
N SER A 88 -1.13 16.81 2.64
CA SER A 88 -0.06 17.56 1.97
C SER A 88 0.62 16.73 0.88
N GLY A 89 -0.14 15.84 0.26
CA GLY A 89 0.33 15.06 -0.88
C GLY A 89 1.07 13.76 -0.52
N GLY A 90 1.39 13.53 0.76
CA GLY A 90 2.04 12.31 1.25
C GLY A 90 1.16 11.06 1.08
N TYR A 91 1.75 9.90 0.80
CA TYR A 91 1.07 8.59 0.91
C TYR A 91 2.08 7.45 0.84
N ILE A 92 1.62 6.25 1.19
CA ILE A 92 2.36 5.00 0.94
C ILE A 92 1.72 4.33 -0.27
N ASP A 93 2.54 4.00 -1.26
CA ASP A 93 2.19 3.20 -2.43
C ASP A 93 2.72 1.78 -2.23
N PHE A 94 1.85 0.78 -2.21
CA PHE A 94 2.23 -0.63 -2.01
C PHE A 94 2.36 -1.41 -3.33
N GLY A 95 2.28 -0.72 -4.47
CA GLY A 95 2.32 -1.32 -5.79
C GLY A 95 0.99 -1.94 -6.23
N ILE A 96 0.99 -2.43 -7.47
CA ILE A 96 -0.17 -2.99 -8.17
C ILE A 96 -0.10 -4.52 -8.05
N HIS A 97 -0.90 -5.09 -7.15
CA HIS A 97 -0.97 -6.55 -6.96
C HIS A 97 -2.41 -7.00 -6.73
N SER A 98 -2.83 -8.03 -7.46
CA SER A 98 -4.16 -8.63 -7.32
C SER A 98 -4.36 -9.31 -5.96
N GLU A 99 -3.26 -9.75 -5.37
CA GLU A 99 -3.17 -10.46 -4.09
C GLU A 99 -3.62 -9.59 -2.92
N TYR A 100 -3.60 -8.26 -3.06
CA TYR A 100 -4.15 -7.34 -2.06
C TYR A 100 -5.68 -7.30 -2.05
N SER A 101 -6.34 -7.92 -3.03
CA SER A 101 -7.77 -7.81 -3.21
C SER A 101 -8.46 -9.14 -3.56
N ALA A 102 -7.72 -10.21 -3.85
CA ALA A 102 -8.26 -11.53 -4.17
C ALA A 102 -7.73 -12.58 -3.18
N PHE A 103 -8.62 -13.07 -2.32
CA PHE A 103 -8.32 -13.94 -1.18
C PHE A 103 -9.06 -15.28 -1.21
N GLY A 104 -9.75 -15.58 -2.31
CA GLY A 104 -10.54 -16.79 -2.49
C GLY A 104 -11.29 -16.81 -3.81
N GLU A 105 -12.24 -17.74 -3.93
CA GLU A 105 -13.19 -17.78 -5.06
C GLU A 105 -14.25 -16.67 -4.93
N LEU A 106 -14.88 -16.30 -6.06
CA LEU A 106 -16.00 -15.35 -6.07
C LEU A 106 -17.12 -15.83 -5.12
N GLY A 107 -17.55 -14.96 -4.21
CA GLY A 107 -18.57 -15.28 -3.20
C GLY A 107 -18.07 -16.14 -2.03
N LYS A 108 -16.75 -16.39 -1.94
CA LYS A 108 -16.11 -17.15 -0.85
C LYS A 108 -14.79 -16.49 -0.38
N GLN A 109 -14.70 -15.18 -0.46
CA GLN A 109 -13.53 -14.46 0.03
C GLN A 109 -13.41 -14.59 1.56
N SER A 110 -12.18 -14.77 2.04
CA SER A 110 -11.86 -14.74 3.46
C SER A 110 -10.50 -14.09 3.68
N PHE A 111 -10.44 -13.06 4.52
CA PHE A 111 -9.22 -12.32 4.78
C PHE A 111 -9.28 -11.50 6.06
N THR A 112 -8.12 -11.05 6.51
CA THR A 112 -7.96 -10.13 7.63
C THR A 112 -6.96 -9.05 7.26
N ILE A 113 -7.23 -7.82 7.66
CA ILE A 113 -6.27 -6.72 7.58
C ILE A 113 -6.09 -6.19 9.00
N ASP A 114 -4.86 -6.16 9.49
CA ASP A 114 -4.53 -5.54 10.77
C ASP A 114 -3.37 -4.56 10.65
N PHE A 115 -3.42 -3.51 11.46
CA PHE A 115 -2.36 -2.52 11.58
C PHE A 115 -2.55 -1.66 12.82
N TRP A 116 -1.48 -1.01 13.24
CA TRP A 116 -1.55 0.09 14.20
C TRP A 116 -1.65 1.42 13.47
N LEU A 117 -2.50 2.30 13.98
CA LEU A 117 -2.74 3.63 13.46
C LEU A 117 -2.58 4.66 14.59
N LYS A 118 -1.92 5.78 14.29
CA LYS A 118 -1.86 6.95 15.17
C LYS A 118 -2.25 8.19 14.38
N ILE A 119 -3.35 8.83 14.77
CA ILE A 119 -3.87 10.03 14.11
C ILE A 119 -3.68 11.25 15.03
N PRO A 120 -2.95 12.29 14.61
CA PRO A 120 -2.74 13.49 15.42
C PRO A 120 -3.99 14.38 15.49
N ASP A 121 -4.72 14.53 14.38
CA ASP A 121 -5.90 15.36 14.29
C ASP A 121 -7.18 14.51 14.17
N ILE A 122 -7.80 14.22 15.31
CA ILE A 122 -9.04 13.44 15.38
C ILE A 122 -10.22 14.21 14.76
N SER A 123 -10.17 15.54 14.73
CA SER A 123 -11.25 16.34 14.12
C SER A 123 -11.40 16.02 12.64
N ARG A 124 -10.30 15.64 11.97
CA ARG A 124 -10.33 15.17 10.58
C ARG A 124 -11.11 13.87 10.41
N LEU A 125 -11.00 12.94 11.36
CA LEU A 125 -11.78 11.68 11.34
C LEU A 125 -13.26 11.94 11.56
N THR A 126 -13.62 12.85 12.46
CA THR A 126 -15.01 13.09 12.87
C THR A 126 -15.78 14.02 11.95
N SER A 127 -15.11 14.94 11.24
CA SER A 127 -15.75 15.96 10.39
C SER A 127 -15.71 15.68 8.89
N LYS A 128 -14.93 14.70 8.43
CA LYS A 128 -14.71 14.42 7.00
C LYS A 128 -14.70 12.92 6.70
N PHE A 129 -14.87 12.63 5.41
CA PHE A 129 -14.50 11.34 4.85
C PHE A 129 -12.97 11.30 4.66
N SER A 130 -12.29 10.38 5.34
CA SER A 130 -10.84 10.24 5.30
C SER A 130 -10.41 8.81 4.92
N SER A 131 -9.41 8.71 4.05
CA SER A 131 -8.84 7.45 3.57
C SER A 131 -7.71 6.96 4.47
N ILE A 132 -7.80 5.73 4.97
CA ILE A 132 -6.75 5.12 5.79
C ILE A 132 -5.93 4.14 4.96
N LEU A 133 -6.58 3.16 4.33
CA LEU A 133 -5.95 2.13 3.49
C LEU A 133 -6.94 1.65 2.43
N SER A 134 -6.54 1.63 1.16
CA SER A 134 -7.47 1.41 0.05
C SER A 134 -6.86 0.58 -1.07
N THR A 135 -7.58 -0.46 -1.49
CA THR A 135 -7.50 -1.05 -2.84
C THR A 135 -8.66 -0.58 -3.72
N PHE A 136 -9.58 0.21 -3.17
CA PHE A 136 -10.87 0.49 -3.78
C PHE A 136 -10.83 1.50 -4.91
N THR A 137 -11.64 1.23 -5.94
CA THR A 137 -11.88 2.13 -7.07
C THR A 137 -13.38 2.33 -7.25
N ASP A 138 -13.77 3.55 -7.59
CA ASP A 138 -15.11 3.90 -8.06
C ASP A 138 -14.93 4.60 -9.41
N ASP A 139 -15.40 3.97 -10.49
CA ASP A 139 -15.39 4.54 -11.84
C ASP A 139 -16.72 5.24 -12.11
N ASP A 140 -16.79 6.52 -11.76
CA ASP A 140 -17.94 7.38 -11.99
C ASP A 140 -18.31 7.53 -13.48
N THR A 141 -17.37 7.26 -14.38
CA THR A 141 -17.60 7.29 -15.84
C THR A 141 -18.13 5.98 -16.42
N ASN A 142 -18.09 4.90 -15.64
CA ASN A 142 -18.60 3.60 -16.02
C ASN A 142 -19.70 3.12 -15.07
N ASN A 143 -20.73 3.96 -14.88
CA ASN A 143 -21.89 3.65 -14.03
C ASN A 143 -21.48 3.16 -12.63
N HIS A 144 -20.48 3.82 -12.03
CA HIS A 144 -19.90 3.44 -10.75
C HIS A 144 -19.43 1.98 -10.72
N GLU A 145 -18.67 1.54 -11.73
CA GLU A 145 -17.97 0.25 -11.64
C GLU A 145 -17.04 0.31 -10.43
N ARG A 146 -17.40 -0.46 -9.40
CA ARG A 146 -16.69 -0.49 -8.12
C ARG A 146 -15.93 -1.79 -7.98
N LYS A 147 -14.72 -1.68 -7.44
CA LYS A 147 -13.90 -2.85 -7.12
C LYS A 147 -13.08 -2.62 -5.87
N GLY A 148 -12.68 -3.70 -5.22
CA GLY A 148 -11.77 -3.66 -4.08
C GLY A 148 -12.44 -3.34 -2.75
N TRP A 149 -11.61 -3.07 -1.75
CA TRP A 149 -12.02 -2.74 -0.40
C TRP A 149 -11.35 -1.46 0.11
N PHE A 150 -11.97 -0.82 1.10
CA PHE A 150 -11.53 0.48 1.60
C PHE A 150 -11.73 0.63 3.10
N ILE A 151 -10.64 0.72 3.87
CA ILE A 151 -10.69 1.12 5.27
C ILE A 151 -10.63 2.64 5.36
N ASN A 152 -11.68 3.22 5.94
CA ASN A 152 -11.88 4.65 5.97
C ASN A 152 -12.54 5.15 7.26
N SER A 153 -12.48 6.47 7.45
CA SER A 153 -13.36 7.15 8.39
C SER A 153 -14.46 7.88 7.62
N PHE A 154 -15.71 7.62 7.95
CA PHE A 154 -16.86 8.37 7.44
C PHE A 154 -17.55 9.08 8.59
N PHE A 155 -17.18 10.34 8.81
CA PHE A 155 -17.75 11.21 9.86
C PHE A 155 -17.73 10.56 11.25
N GLY A 156 -16.55 10.14 11.69
CA GLY A 156 -16.34 9.56 13.02
C GLY A 156 -16.70 8.09 13.15
N ARG A 157 -16.84 7.39 12.00
CA ARG A 157 -17.04 5.94 11.97
C ARG A 157 -15.87 5.27 11.27
N LEU A 158 -15.20 4.34 11.95
CA LEU A 158 -14.28 3.42 11.30
C LEU A 158 -15.12 2.47 10.46
N ARG A 159 -14.85 2.44 9.16
CA ARG A 159 -15.68 1.78 8.17
C ARG A 159 -14.81 1.00 7.21
N MET A 160 -15.32 -0.16 6.82
CA MET A 160 -14.82 -0.91 5.68
C MET A 160 -15.87 -0.81 4.58
N SER A 161 -15.52 -0.27 3.43
CA SER A 161 -16.38 -0.30 2.24
C SER A 161 -15.92 -1.42 1.31
N TYR A 162 -16.85 -2.27 0.89
CA TYR A 162 -16.64 -3.33 -0.09
C TYR A 162 -17.39 -2.99 -1.37
N ALA A 163 -16.73 -3.10 -2.51
CA ALA A 163 -17.42 -3.21 -3.78
C ALA A 163 -18.14 -4.56 -3.86
N LEU A 164 -19.44 -4.54 -4.15
CA LEU A 164 -20.25 -5.71 -4.39
C LEU A 164 -20.76 -5.71 -5.83
N SER A 165 -20.73 -6.87 -6.50
CA SER A 165 -21.17 -6.99 -7.89
C SER A 165 -20.53 -5.89 -8.78
N PHE A 166 -21.30 -5.22 -9.63
CA PHE A 166 -20.80 -4.17 -10.51
C PHE A 166 -20.69 -2.80 -9.82
N SER A 167 -21.73 -2.34 -9.15
CA SER A 167 -21.80 -0.97 -8.60
C SER A 167 -22.29 -0.91 -7.16
N ASP A 168 -22.62 -2.04 -6.53
CA ASP A 168 -23.16 -2.04 -5.18
C ASP A 168 -22.06 -1.88 -4.13
N LEU A 169 -22.49 -1.51 -2.92
CA LEU A 169 -21.61 -1.31 -1.78
C LEU A 169 -22.16 -2.01 -0.55
N LEU A 170 -21.25 -2.57 0.25
CA LEU A 170 -21.49 -2.90 1.65
C LEU A 170 -20.52 -2.11 2.50
N GLU A 171 -21.02 -1.36 3.47
CA GLU A 171 -20.21 -0.40 4.23
C GLU A 171 -20.35 -0.54 5.76
N PRO A 172 -20.00 -1.71 6.34
CA PRO A 172 -19.93 -1.91 7.78
C PRO A 172 -19.05 -0.85 8.43
N GLY A 173 -19.56 -0.19 9.45
CA GLY A 173 -18.76 0.70 10.28
C GLY A 173 -19.35 0.90 11.65
N ALA A 174 -18.51 1.29 12.60
CA ALA A 174 -18.87 1.58 13.97
C ALA A 174 -18.27 2.93 14.41
N PRO A 175 -18.86 3.62 15.42
CA PRO A 175 -18.27 4.81 15.98
C PRO A 175 -16.79 4.60 16.34
N PHE A 176 -15.95 5.57 15.97
CA PHE A 176 -14.51 5.52 16.15
C PHE A 176 -13.97 6.89 16.51
N SER A 177 -13.42 6.99 17.72
CA SER A 177 -12.83 8.20 18.25
C SER A 177 -11.61 7.83 19.09
N PRO A 178 -10.47 7.48 18.46
CA PRO A 178 -9.25 7.16 19.20
C PRO A 178 -8.72 8.41 19.91
N ALA A 179 -7.91 8.20 20.95
CA ALA A 179 -7.23 9.31 21.61
C ALA A 179 -6.24 9.98 20.62
N PRO A 180 -6.19 11.32 20.57
CA PRO A 180 -5.28 12.04 19.68
C PRO A 180 -3.83 11.63 19.92
N SER A 181 -3.11 11.32 18.83
CA SER A 181 -1.70 10.92 18.87
C SER A 181 -1.38 9.66 19.69
N GLU A 182 -2.36 8.83 20.02
CA GLU A 182 -2.13 7.51 20.61
C GLU A 182 -2.18 6.40 19.56
N TRP A 183 -1.38 5.35 19.77
CA TRP A 183 -1.41 4.16 18.94
C TRP A 183 -2.69 3.37 19.20
N THR A 184 -3.47 3.13 18.15
CA THR A 184 -4.69 2.32 18.18
C THR A 184 -4.53 1.18 17.19
N HIS A 185 -4.70 -0.06 17.64
CA HIS A 185 -4.71 -1.21 16.76
C HIS A 185 -6.09 -1.37 16.12
N ILE A 186 -6.13 -1.63 14.82
CA ILE A 186 -7.34 -1.89 14.04
C ILE A 186 -7.17 -3.26 13.38
N ALA A 187 -8.19 -4.10 13.46
CA ALA A 187 -8.32 -5.27 12.59
C ALA A 187 -9.71 -5.35 11.97
N VAL A 188 -9.76 -5.61 10.67
CA VAL A 188 -10.99 -5.89 9.93
C VAL A 188 -10.91 -7.33 9.44
N VAL A 189 -11.86 -8.15 9.86
CA VAL A 189 -11.95 -9.58 9.51
C VAL A 189 -13.15 -9.78 8.58
N THR A 190 -12.91 -10.44 7.46
CA THR A 190 -13.91 -10.67 6.42
C THR A 190 -14.02 -12.16 6.09
N ASN A 191 -15.25 -12.65 5.98
CA ASN A 191 -15.55 -13.97 5.44
C ASN A 191 -16.96 -13.98 4.83
N GLU A 192 -17.07 -14.13 3.50
CA GLU A 192 -18.37 -14.13 2.82
C GLU A 192 -19.28 -15.31 3.23
N ASN A 193 -18.71 -16.38 3.79
CA ASN A 193 -19.46 -17.52 4.32
C ASN A 193 -19.82 -17.36 5.82
N GLY A 194 -19.34 -16.30 6.46
CA GLY A 194 -19.58 -15.99 7.87
C GLY A 194 -18.30 -16.09 8.68
N VAL A 195 -17.89 -14.99 9.31
CA VAL A 195 -16.79 -14.97 10.27
C VAL A 195 -17.16 -15.88 11.43
N ASP A 196 -16.30 -16.84 11.77
CA ASP A 196 -16.57 -17.91 12.74
C ASP A 196 -17.81 -18.78 12.42
N GLY A 197 -18.27 -18.77 11.16
CA GLY A 197 -19.51 -19.43 10.73
C GLY A 197 -20.80 -18.72 11.18
N GLU A 198 -20.69 -17.50 11.73
CA GLU A 198 -21.82 -16.74 12.30
C GLU A 198 -22.79 -16.25 11.21
N LYS A 199 -24.09 -16.25 11.54
CA LYS A 199 -25.18 -15.74 10.69
C LYS A 199 -26.16 -14.89 11.51
N MET A 200 -26.69 -13.84 10.90
CA MET A 200 -27.81 -13.05 11.42
C MET A 200 -28.96 -13.09 10.42
N ASP A 201 -30.15 -13.50 10.84
CA ASP A 201 -31.32 -13.68 9.98
C ASP A 201 -31.06 -14.60 8.76
N GLY A 202 -30.21 -15.62 8.94
CA GLY A 202 -29.81 -16.54 7.87
C GLY A 202 -28.81 -15.96 6.85
N ILE A 203 -28.37 -14.71 7.03
CA ILE A 203 -27.33 -14.06 6.22
C ILE A 203 -25.99 -14.16 6.97
N PRO A 204 -24.89 -14.56 6.30
CA PRO A 204 -23.57 -14.60 6.93
C PRO A 204 -23.14 -13.25 7.53
N VAL A 205 -22.53 -13.32 8.71
CA VAL A 205 -21.78 -12.20 9.29
C VAL A 205 -20.50 -12.02 8.49
N MET A 206 -20.56 -11.16 7.48
CA MET A 206 -19.46 -10.99 6.55
C MET A 206 -18.28 -10.26 7.17
N THR A 207 -18.51 -9.35 8.12
CA THR A 207 -17.46 -8.48 8.65
C THR A 207 -17.50 -8.35 10.16
N LYS A 208 -16.32 -8.49 10.79
CA LYS A 208 -16.07 -8.07 12.16
C LYS A 208 -14.98 -7.01 12.18
N ILE A 209 -15.14 -5.98 13.02
CA ILE A 209 -14.12 -4.94 13.24
C ILE A 209 -13.70 -4.98 14.70
N TYR A 210 -12.40 -5.01 14.93
CA TYR A 210 -11.77 -5.01 16.24
C TYR A 210 -10.91 -3.76 16.41
N VAL A 211 -11.01 -3.13 17.57
CA VAL A 211 -10.15 -2.02 17.98
C VAL A 211 -9.48 -2.40 19.30
N ASN A 212 -8.15 -2.32 19.34
CA ASN A 212 -7.32 -2.76 20.48
C ASN A 212 -7.69 -4.18 20.96
N GLY A 213 -7.98 -5.08 20.02
CA GLY A 213 -8.30 -6.49 20.28
C GLY A 213 -9.71 -6.74 20.82
N ASN A 214 -10.56 -5.71 20.85
CA ASN A 214 -11.95 -5.82 21.28
C ASN A 214 -12.88 -5.66 20.09
N LEU A 215 -13.86 -6.56 19.97
CA LEU A 215 -14.89 -6.50 18.94
C LEU A 215 -15.75 -5.24 19.14
N ILE A 216 -15.85 -4.41 18.11
CA ILE A 216 -16.69 -3.20 18.11
C ILE A 216 -17.82 -3.25 17.07
N LEU A 217 -17.73 -4.18 16.11
CA LEU A 217 -18.75 -4.37 15.08
C LEU A 217 -18.81 -5.84 14.67
N SER A 218 -20.03 -6.37 14.59
CA SER A 218 -20.37 -7.61 13.87
C SER A 218 -21.48 -7.26 12.89
N GLN A 219 -21.27 -7.46 11.59
CA GLN A 219 -22.20 -7.01 10.56
C GLN A 219 -22.44 -8.10 9.51
N LYS A 220 -23.72 -8.38 9.25
CA LYS A 220 -24.15 -9.26 8.16
C LYS A 220 -23.85 -8.67 6.78
N GLY A 221 -23.65 -9.54 5.80
CA GLY A 221 -23.51 -9.18 4.40
C GLY A 221 -24.76 -8.50 3.82
N SER A 222 -24.75 -8.23 2.51
CA SER A 222 -25.91 -7.67 1.82
C SER A 222 -27.11 -8.65 1.87
N ASN A 223 -28.34 -8.11 1.93
CA ASN A 223 -29.55 -8.94 1.96
C ASN A 223 -29.70 -9.78 0.68
N ASP A 224 -29.29 -9.20 -0.46
CA ASP A 224 -29.32 -9.85 -1.77
C ASP A 224 -28.14 -10.81 -1.99
N LYS A 225 -27.26 -10.95 -0.98
CA LYS A 225 -26.08 -11.83 -0.98
C LYS A 225 -25.16 -11.61 -2.18
N LEU A 226 -25.07 -10.35 -2.63
CA LEU A 226 -24.16 -9.95 -3.69
C LEU A 226 -22.71 -10.21 -3.23
N PRO A 227 -21.90 -10.88 -4.06
CA PRO A 227 -20.52 -11.19 -3.71
C PRO A 227 -19.64 -9.95 -3.78
N TYR A 228 -18.56 -9.98 -3.01
CA TYR A 228 -17.46 -9.04 -3.12
C TYR A 228 -16.78 -9.12 -4.49
N THR A 229 -16.41 -7.95 -5.00
CA THR A 229 -15.70 -7.79 -6.27
C THR A 229 -14.27 -7.33 -6.06
N SER A 230 -13.31 -8.24 -6.23
CA SER A 230 -11.87 -7.94 -6.17
C SER A 230 -11.46 -6.87 -7.18
N ASN A 231 -10.47 -6.05 -6.81
CA ASN A 231 -9.84 -5.11 -7.72
C ASN A 231 -8.82 -5.82 -8.62
N ASN A 232 -9.11 -5.80 -9.92
CA ASN A 232 -8.26 -6.30 -10.99
C ASN A 232 -7.78 -5.18 -11.93
N LYS A 233 -8.02 -3.91 -11.58
CA LYS A 233 -7.51 -2.75 -12.31
C LYS A 233 -6.00 -2.60 -12.03
N PRO A 234 -5.23 -2.02 -12.95
CA PRO A 234 -3.80 -1.80 -12.77
C PRO A 234 -3.55 -0.58 -11.85
N LEU A 235 -4.05 -0.63 -10.62
CA LEU A 235 -4.01 0.46 -9.66
C LEU A 235 -3.43 -0.01 -8.32
N PRO A 236 -2.63 0.84 -7.65
CA PRO A 236 -1.94 0.42 -6.45
C PRO A 236 -2.87 0.36 -5.24
N MET A 237 -2.53 -0.49 -4.28
CA MET A 237 -2.99 -0.29 -2.90
C MET A 237 -2.26 0.91 -2.31
N VAL A 238 -3.00 1.79 -1.61
CA VAL A 238 -2.42 3.00 -1.02
C VAL A 238 -2.90 3.25 0.40
N ALA A 239 -2.06 3.85 1.24
CA ALA A 239 -2.44 4.34 2.57
C ALA A 239 -2.42 5.88 2.64
N PHE A 240 -3.23 6.44 3.55
CA PHE A 240 -3.36 7.88 3.81
C PHE A 240 -3.90 8.73 2.64
N THR A 241 -4.32 8.09 1.55
CA THR A 241 -4.98 8.70 0.39
C THR A 241 -5.85 7.65 -0.32
N GLN A 242 -6.58 8.05 -1.35
CA GLN A 242 -7.34 7.15 -2.22
C GLN A 242 -7.01 7.46 -3.68
N MET A 243 -7.01 6.44 -4.54
CA MET A 243 -6.95 6.59 -6.00
C MET A 243 -8.37 6.45 -6.61
N ASN A 244 -8.66 7.22 -7.66
CA ASN A 244 -9.84 6.99 -8.50
C ASN A 244 -9.58 5.86 -9.51
N ALA A 245 -10.58 5.47 -10.30
CA ALA A 245 -10.45 4.41 -11.30
C ALA A 245 -9.46 4.71 -12.45
N ARG A 246 -8.97 5.95 -12.56
CA ARG A 246 -7.94 6.39 -13.53
C ARG A 246 -6.54 6.44 -12.92
N GLY A 247 -6.39 6.14 -11.63
CA GLY A 247 -5.12 6.18 -10.92
C GLY A 247 -4.70 7.57 -10.46
N GLU A 248 -5.63 8.51 -10.43
CA GLU A 248 -5.40 9.85 -9.90
C GLU A 248 -5.81 9.90 -8.43
N LYS A 249 -5.07 10.68 -7.64
CA LYS A 249 -5.40 10.87 -6.23
C LYS A 249 -6.72 11.60 -6.04
N VAL A 250 -7.54 11.10 -5.12
CA VAL A 250 -8.74 11.79 -4.64
C VAL A 250 -8.32 12.78 -3.54
N GLY A 251 -8.09 14.03 -3.95
CA GLY A 251 -7.34 15.02 -3.15
C GLY A 251 -7.94 15.40 -1.79
N ASP A 252 -9.25 15.37 -1.62
CA ASP A 252 -9.93 15.77 -0.38
C ASP A 252 -10.02 14.65 0.68
N LYS A 253 -9.65 13.40 0.32
CA LYS A 253 -9.75 12.24 1.20
C LYS A 253 -8.46 11.91 1.97
N GLY A 254 -7.37 12.63 1.73
CA GLY A 254 -6.11 12.40 2.44
C GLY A 254 -6.21 12.65 3.96
N ILE A 255 -5.42 11.94 4.75
CA ILE A 255 -5.32 12.14 6.20
C ILE A 255 -3.87 12.09 6.67
N ASN A 256 -3.54 12.89 7.69
CA ASN A 256 -2.22 12.86 8.32
C ASN A 256 -2.20 11.80 9.41
N GLY A 257 -1.13 11.03 9.51
CA GLY A 257 -0.99 10.05 10.57
C GLY A 257 0.24 9.18 10.46
N ARG A 258 0.29 8.15 11.29
CA ARG A 258 1.35 7.15 11.32
C ARG A 258 0.75 5.76 11.32
N MET A 259 1.44 4.82 10.68
CA MET A 259 1.07 3.41 10.61
C MET A 259 2.26 2.54 10.94
N LYS A 260 2.03 1.41 11.61
CA LYS A 260 3.03 0.36 11.80
C LYS A 260 2.39 -1.02 11.85
N TYR A 261 3.18 -2.04 11.57
CA TYR A 261 2.79 -3.45 11.56
C TYR A 261 1.54 -3.70 10.72
N LEU A 262 1.55 -3.24 9.47
CA LEU A 262 0.48 -3.54 8.52
C LEU A 262 0.62 -4.97 8.03
N HIS A 263 -0.43 -5.76 8.18
CA HIS A 263 -0.51 -7.12 7.64
C HIS A 263 -1.80 -7.36 6.89
N ILE A 264 -1.72 -8.16 5.83
CA ILE A 264 -2.88 -8.70 5.11
C ILE A 264 -2.78 -10.22 5.11
N TRP A 265 -3.83 -10.89 5.56
CA TRP A 265 -3.93 -12.33 5.69
C TRP A 265 -5.01 -12.86 4.76
N LYS A 266 -4.80 -14.01 4.11
CA LYS A 266 -5.81 -14.70 3.29
C LYS A 266 -6.73 -15.62 4.09
N SER A 267 -6.90 -15.32 5.38
CA SER A 267 -7.75 -16.04 6.32
C SER A 267 -8.50 -15.06 7.22
N ALA A 268 -9.67 -15.47 7.70
CA ALA A 268 -10.39 -14.76 8.75
C ALA A 268 -9.78 -15.14 10.11
N LYS A 269 -9.08 -14.19 10.75
CA LYS A 269 -8.47 -14.38 12.07
C LYS A 269 -9.53 -14.29 13.17
N THR A 270 -9.38 -15.14 14.17
CA THR A 270 -10.15 -15.11 15.43
C THR A 270 -9.76 -13.92 16.29
N GLN A 271 -10.59 -13.59 17.28
CA GLN A 271 -10.28 -12.51 18.22
C GLN A 271 -9.02 -12.80 19.04
N GLU A 272 -8.80 -14.06 19.41
CA GLU A 272 -7.62 -14.54 20.13
C GLU A 272 -6.35 -14.33 19.30
N GLU A 273 -6.37 -14.66 18.00
CA GLU A 273 -5.25 -14.40 17.09
C GLU A 273 -4.97 -12.91 16.95
N ILE A 274 -6.01 -12.06 16.84
CA ILE A 274 -5.84 -10.59 16.79
C ILE A 274 -5.18 -10.07 18.07
N ARG A 275 -5.60 -10.55 19.25
CA ARG A 275 -4.96 -10.19 20.52
C ARG A 275 -3.51 -10.67 20.59
N HIS A 276 -3.21 -11.83 20.01
CA HIS A 276 -1.84 -12.31 19.91
C HIS A 276 -0.97 -11.38 19.06
N LEU A 277 -1.46 -10.93 17.89
CA LEU A 277 -0.76 -9.99 17.01
C LEU A 277 -0.48 -8.64 17.69
N ILE A 278 -1.43 -8.12 18.47
CA ILE A 278 -1.27 -6.89 19.27
C ILE A 278 -0.13 -7.03 20.30
N ASN A 279 -0.13 -8.13 21.04
CA ASN A 279 0.82 -8.35 22.13
C ASN A 279 2.20 -8.78 21.64
N ASN A 280 2.28 -9.34 20.43
CA ASN A 280 3.50 -9.91 19.86
C ASN A 280 3.68 -9.47 18.40
N PRO A 281 3.75 -8.16 18.08
CA PRO A 281 3.82 -7.70 16.68
C PRO A 281 5.06 -8.23 15.95
N GLY A 282 6.17 -8.44 16.67
CA GLY A 282 7.39 -9.06 16.13
C GLY A 282 7.30 -10.58 15.87
N SER A 283 6.18 -11.23 16.21
CA SER A 283 5.97 -12.65 15.89
C SER A 283 5.65 -12.89 14.41
N VAL A 284 5.26 -11.86 13.67
CA VAL A 284 5.06 -11.95 12.22
C VAL A 284 6.40 -11.87 11.52
N THR A 285 6.77 -12.95 10.85
CA THR A 285 8.09 -13.14 10.25
C THR A 285 8.10 -13.03 8.75
N GLY A 286 6.94 -13.13 8.09
CA GLY A 286 6.86 -13.23 6.63
C GLY A 286 6.74 -14.67 6.10
N THR A 287 6.83 -15.67 6.99
CA THR A 287 6.86 -17.10 6.64
C THR A 287 5.52 -17.81 6.88
N GLU A 288 4.55 -17.12 7.46
CA GLU A 288 3.23 -17.63 7.76
C GLU A 288 2.49 -18.01 6.47
N ALA A 289 1.90 -19.21 6.44
CA ALA A 289 1.30 -19.76 5.22
C ALA A 289 0.11 -18.95 4.67
N ASP A 290 -0.54 -18.18 5.55
CA ASP A 290 -1.69 -17.34 5.24
C ASP A 290 -1.40 -15.84 5.25
N LEU A 291 -0.15 -15.42 5.47
CA LEU A 291 0.24 -14.03 5.28
C LEU A 291 0.39 -13.75 3.77
N VAL A 292 -0.33 -12.73 3.30
CA VAL A 292 -0.17 -12.21 1.94
C VAL A 292 1.05 -11.30 1.90
N CYS A 293 1.04 -10.25 2.73
CA CYS A 293 2.12 -9.25 2.81
C CYS A 293 2.17 -8.61 4.20
N GLY A 294 3.31 -8.04 4.58
CA GLY A 294 3.47 -7.36 5.86
C GLY A 294 4.55 -6.27 5.88
N TRP A 295 4.27 -5.09 6.44
CA TRP A 295 5.26 -4.01 6.62
C TRP A 295 5.30 -3.53 8.06
N SER A 296 6.49 -3.55 8.67
CA SER A 296 6.67 -3.17 10.07
C SER A 296 6.56 -1.66 10.30
N PHE A 297 7.17 -0.82 9.47
CA PHE A 297 7.20 0.65 9.58
C PHE A 297 7.49 1.20 11.01
N ASP A 298 8.31 0.49 11.77
CA ASP A 298 8.71 0.80 13.16
C ASP A 298 10.17 1.26 13.29
N LYS A 299 10.85 1.39 12.15
CA LYS A 299 12.25 1.80 12.03
C LYS A 299 12.55 2.40 10.67
N THR A 300 13.57 3.23 10.60
CA THR A 300 14.07 3.80 9.35
C THR A 300 14.46 2.70 8.36
N VAL A 301 14.30 3.02 7.08
CA VAL A 301 14.65 2.15 5.95
C VAL A 301 15.74 2.80 5.13
N SER A 302 16.51 1.97 4.44
CA SER A 302 17.67 2.41 3.68
C SER A 302 17.29 3.11 2.38
N ASP A 303 16.07 2.86 1.89
CA ASP A 303 15.53 3.32 0.63
C ASP A 303 14.00 3.49 0.72
N ASN A 304 13.54 4.74 0.78
CA ASN A 304 12.11 5.06 0.85
C ASN A 304 11.33 4.72 -0.44
N GLN A 305 12.02 4.41 -1.54
CA GLN A 305 11.40 4.04 -2.83
C GLN A 305 11.44 2.53 -3.07
N HIS A 306 11.95 1.74 -2.12
CA HIS A 306 12.06 0.30 -2.21
C HIS A 306 12.02 -0.33 -0.80
N ILE A 307 10.83 -0.33 -0.20
CA ILE A 307 10.60 -0.90 1.13
C ILE A 307 10.03 -2.31 0.98
N ILE A 308 10.90 -3.30 1.06
CA ILE A 308 10.52 -4.71 0.94
C ILE A 308 9.66 -5.13 2.14
N ASP A 309 8.59 -5.86 1.86
CA ASP A 309 7.71 -6.44 2.86
C ASP A 309 8.38 -7.64 3.59
N GLN A 310 7.79 -8.08 4.70
CA GLN A 310 8.29 -9.20 5.50
C GLN A 310 8.32 -10.51 4.69
N THR A 311 7.41 -10.70 3.73
CA THR A 311 7.38 -11.90 2.87
C THR A 311 8.42 -11.87 1.74
N ARG A 312 9.06 -10.72 1.50
CA ARG A 312 10.04 -10.48 0.42
C ARG A 312 9.45 -10.59 -0.98
N LYS A 313 8.14 -10.48 -1.13
CA LYS A 313 7.42 -10.59 -2.41
C LYS A 313 6.93 -9.25 -2.92
N PHE A 314 6.74 -8.29 -2.02
CA PHE A 314 6.10 -7.02 -2.30
C PHE A 314 6.97 -5.86 -1.84
N GLU A 315 6.76 -4.71 -2.48
CA GLU A 315 7.52 -3.49 -2.20
C GLU A 315 6.56 -2.32 -1.98
N ALA A 316 6.89 -1.46 -1.03
CA ALA A 316 6.23 -0.19 -0.81
C ALA A 316 7.16 0.99 -1.13
N LYS A 317 6.56 2.14 -1.43
CA LYS A 317 7.24 3.41 -1.70
C LYS A 317 6.56 4.52 -0.94
N LEU A 318 7.35 5.44 -0.41
CA LEU A 318 6.86 6.66 0.22
C LEU A 318 6.83 7.77 -0.81
N ILE A 319 5.65 8.36 -1.02
CA ILE A 319 5.45 9.41 -2.03
C ILE A 319 5.07 10.71 -1.34
N GLY A 320 5.64 11.83 -1.79
CA GLY A 320 5.30 13.16 -1.31
C GLY A 320 5.75 13.42 0.13
N SER A 321 4.93 14.15 0.90
CA SER A 321 5.27 14.58 2.27
C SER A 321 5.21 13.42 3.26
N THR A 322 6.36 12.81 3.50
CA THR A 322 6.58 11.71 4.45
C THR A 322 7.87 11.94 5.25
N GLN A 323 7.93 11.42 6.47
CA GLN A 323 9.11 11.57 7.33
C GLN A 323 9.19 10.44 8.36
N TRP A 324 10.40 9.94 8.61
CA TRP A 324 10.69 9.09 9.77
C TRP A 324 10.97 9.97 11.00
N ILE A 325 10.27 9.71 12.10
CA ILE A 325 10.37 10.46 13.35
C ILE A 325 10.95 9.55 14.44
N GLU A 326 12.13 9.88 14.94
CA GLU A 326 12.76 9.19 16.08
C GLU A 326 12.12 9.55 17.42
#